data_AF-A0A7S8WBN4-F1
#
_entry.id   AF-A0A7S8WBN4-F1
#
_cell.length_a   1.000
_cell.length_b   1.000
_cell.length_c   1.000
_cell.angle_alpha   90.00
_cell.angle_beta   90.00
_cell.angle_gamma   90.00
#
_symmetry.space_group_name_H-M   'P 1'
#
loop_
_entity.id
_entity.type
_entity.pdbx_description
1 polymer ?
#
loop_
_entity_poly.entity_id
_entity_poly.type
_entity_poly.pdbx_seq_one_letter_code
_entity_poly.pdbx_strand_id
1 'polypeptide(L)'
;MKNDANIDVEVLDIPEYIDQPEYVKNKTANYTLQTIGWFCLMWLLFPLVSLFLWIFEGHLIYDYVWVDHVSEVKTLLHLLLLIGLSALILILWASYNWLRFHGDDRRSKAPNTSVELLASQFMVSTESLSELQKSQRIILHYDEQGYLTRYDLK
;
A
#
# COMPACT_ATOMS: atom_id res chain seq x y z
N MET A 1 32.59 7.36 -39.87
CA MET A 1 31.39 6.68 -39.34
C MET A 1 31.75 5.93 -38.08
N LYS A 2 31.45 6.50 -36.91
CA LYS A 2 30.89 5.77 -35.78
C LYS A 2 30.25 6.83 -34.88
N ASN A 3 28.93 6.88 -34.94
CA ASN A 3 28.12 7.64 -34.02
C ASN A 3 28.08 6.81 -32.74
N ASP A 4 28.81 7.24 -31.73
CA ASP A 4 28.70 6.66 -30.39
C ASP A 4 27.40 7.23 -29.80
N ALA A 5 26.35 6.43 -29.92
CA ALA A 5 25.04 6.72 -29.37
C ALA A 5 25.20 6.98 -27.87
N ASN A 6 24.91 8.22 -27.46
CA ASN A 6 24.74 8.57 -26.06
C ASN A 6 23.50 7.83 -25.55
N ILE A 7 23.70 6.67 -24.93
CA ILE A 7 22.67 6.01 -24.16
C ILE A 7 22.82 6.58 -22.75
N ASP A 8 22.16 7.72 -22.52
CA ASP A 8 21.89 8.23 -21.18
C ASP A 8 20.95 7.21 -20.51
N VAL A 9 21.53 6.13 -19.99
CA VAL A 9 20.82 5.27 -19.04
C VAL A 9 20.72 6.13 -17.78
N GLU A 10 19.55 6.73 -17.55
CA GLU A 10 19.17 7.24 -16.23
C GLU A 10 19.22 6.06 -15.26
N VAL A 11 20.41 5.73 -14.78
CA VAL A 11 20.59 4.99 -13.55
C VAL A 11 19.96 5.91 -12.51
N LEU A 12 18.77 5.53 -12.06
CA LEU A 12 18.10 6.21 -10.97
C LEU A 12 19.11 6.19 -9.80
N ASP A 13 19.71 7.34 -9.48
CA ASP A 13 20.61 7.54 -8.35
C ASP A 13 19.77 7.43 -7.06
N ILE A 14 19.29 6.21 -6.80
CA ILE A 14 18.62 5.88 -5.54
C ILE A 14 19.73 5.84 -4.51
N PRO A 15 19.70 6.70 -3.49
CA PRO A 15 20.75 6.70 -2.51
C PRO A 15 20.77 5.38 -1.74
N GLU A 16 21.96 4.85 -1.51
CA GLU A 16 22.24 3.52 -0.97
C GLU A 16 21.62 3.25 0.43
N TYR A 17 21.08 4.27 1.08
CA TYR A 17 20.41 4.15 2.39
C TYR A 17 18.96 3.63 2.32
N ILE A 18 18.28 3.71 1.17
CA ILE A 18 16.85 3.32 1.08
C ILE A 18 16.69 1.80 1.23
N ASP A 19 17.68 1.03 0.78
CA ASP A 19 17.60 -0.45 0.74
C ASP A 19 18.49 -1.12 1.81
N GLN A 20 18.68 -0.48 2.96
CA GLN A 20 19.47 -1.06 4.04
C GLN A 20 18.66 -2.07 4.87
N PRO A 21 19.02 -3.37 4.84
CA PRO A 21 18.26 -4.42 5.53
C PRO A 21 18.34 -4.29 7.07
N GLU A 22 19.29 -3.52 7.58
CA GLU A 22 19.53 -3.30 9.02
C GLU A 22 18.42 -2.47 9.70
N TYR A 23 17.72 -1.61 8.96
CA TYR A 23 16.64 -0.77 9.51
C TYR A 23 15.31 -1.49 9.71
N VAL A 24 15.14 -2.69 9.14
CA VAL A 24 13.89 -3.46 9.26
C VAL A 24 13.98 -4.47 10.39
N LYS A 25 13.79 -4.00 11.63
CA LYS A 25 13.70 -4.89 12.81
C LYS A 25 12.50 -5.84 12.67
N ASN A 26 12.74 -7.13 12.92
CA ASN A 26 11.73 -8.20 13.01
C ASN A 26 10.97 -8.55 11.71
N LYS A 27 11.66 -8.60 10.55
CA LYS A 27 11.07 -9.09 9.28
C LYS A 27 10.31 -10.41 9.43
N THR A 28 10.86 -11.37 10.18
CA THR A 28 10.26 -12.70 10.40
C THR A 28 8.92 -12.65 11.11
N ALA A 29 8.75 -11.77 12.10
CA ALA A 29 7.49 -11.62 12.84
C ALA A 29 6.34 -11.17 11.91
N ASN A 30 6.63 -10.26 10.98
CA ASN A 30 5.66 -9.78 10.00
C ASN A 30 5.24 -10.91 9.04
N TYR A 31 6.21 -11.68 8.54
CA TYR A 31 5.92 -12.83 7.67
C TYR A 31 5.14 -13.93 8.39
N THR A 32 5.43 -14.20 9.67
CA THR A 32 4.67 -15.18 10.45
C THR A 32 3.23 -14.73 10.67
N LEU A 33 3.00 -13.45 10.99
CA LEU A 33 1.66 -12.91 11.18
C LEU A 33 0.86 -12.99 9.88
N GLN A 34 1.49 -12.66 8.75
CA GLN A 34 0.87 -12.76 7.44
C GLN A 34 0.53 -14.21 7.07
N THR A 35 1.43 -15.15 7.34
CA THR A 35 1.23 -16.58 7.08
C THR A 35 0.04 -17.12 7.89
N ILE A 36 -0.02 -16.80 9.19
CA ILE A 36 -1.14 -17.19 10.06
C ILE A 36 -2.46 -16.57 9.57
N GLY A 37 -2.43 -15.30 9.14
CA GLY A 37 -3.59 -14.63 8.54
C GLY A 37 -4.11 -15.36 7.30
N TRP A 38 -3.21 -15.77 6.40
CA TRP A 38 -3.56 -16.55 5.21
C TRP A 38 -4.11 -17.94 5.56
N PHE A 39 -3.53 -18.65 6.53
CA PHE A 39 -4.07 -19.93 6.98
C PHE A 39 -5.47 -19.80 7.59
N CYS A 40 -5.70 -18.77 8.40
CA CYS A 40 -7.03 -18.48 8.96
C CYS A 40 -8.04 -18.16 7.84
N LEU A 41 -7.63 -17.36 6.85
CA LEU A 41 -8.45 -17.05 5.68
C LEU A 41 -8.75 -18.31 4.86
N MET A 42 -7.76 -19.15 4.58
CA MET A 42 -7.97 -20.41 3.86
C MET A 42 -8.89 -21.33 4.65
N TRP A 43 -8.67 -21.49 5.95
CA TRP A 43 -9.54 -22.28 6.82
C TRP A 43 -11.00 -21.81 6.78
N LEU A 44 -11.23 -20.51 6.71
CA LEU A 44 -12.57 -19.93 6.57
C LEU A 44 -13.16 -20.15 5.17
N LEU A 45 -12.33 -20.09 4.11
CA LEU A 45 -12.78 -20.25 2.72
C LEU A 45 -12.98 -21.72 2.31
N PHE A 46 -12.23 -22.67 2.87
CA PHE A 46 -12.35 -24.09 2.59
C PHE A 46 -13.78 -24.66 2.73
N PRO A 47 -14.53 -24.40 3.84
CA PRO A 47 -15.91 -24.87 3.96
C PRO A 47 -16.84 -24.20 2.95
N LEU A 48 -16.57 -22.95 2.55
CA LEU A 48 -17.36 -22.25 1.54
C LEU A 48 -17.13 -22.85 0.14
N VAL A 49 -15.87 -23.15 -0.21
CA VAL A 49 -15.50 -23.85 -1.44
C VAL A 49 -16.08 -25.26 -1.45
N SER A 50 -16.01 -25.99 -0.33
CA SER A 50 -16.60 -27.32 -0.21
C SER A 50 -18.12 -27.28 -0.38
N LEU A 51 -18.80 -26.28 0.20
CA LEU A 51 -20.24 -26.10 0.03
C LEU A 51 -20.58 -25.73 -1.41
N PHE A 52 -19.80 -24.85 -2.04
CA PHE A 52 -19.94 -24.48 -3.45
C PHE A 52 -19.80 -25.70 -4.37
N LEU A 53 -18.78 -26.53 -4.14
CA LEU A 53 -18.59 -27.77 -4.88
C LEU A 53 -19.73 -28.76 -4.63
N TRP A 54 -20.23 -28.89 -3.41
CA TRP A 54 -21.38 -29.76 -3.12
C TRP A 54 -22.66 -29.31 -3.83
N ILE A 55 -22.89 -28.00 -3.89
CA ILE A 55 -24.00 -27.42 -4.65
C ILE A 55 -23.79 -27.73 -6.15
N PHE A 56 -22.59 -27.45 -6.69
CA PHE A 56 -22.30 -27.64 -8.11
C PHE A 56 -22.37 -29.11 -8.56
N GLU A 57 -21.71 -30.01 -7.83
CA GLU A 57 -21.69 -31.46 -8.09
C GLU A 57 -23.06 -32.11 -7.89
N GLY A 58 -23.81 -31.67 -6.87
CA GLY A 58 -25.17 -32.15 -6.61
C GLY A 58 -26.15 -31.75 -7.72
N HIS A 59 -26.06 -30.53 -8.24
CA HIS A 59 -26.90 -30.06 -9.34
C HIS A 59 -26.53 -30.70 -10.68
N LEU A 60 -25.23 -30.90 -10.98
CA LEU A 60 -24.78 -31.53 -12.23
C LEU A 60 -25.30 -32.96 -12.39
N ILE A 61 -25.25 -33.77 -11.33
CA ILE A 61 -25.73 -35.15 -11.37
C ILE A 61 -27.27 -35.18 -11.46
N TYR A 62 -27.95 -34.28 -10.74
CA TYR A 62 -29.40 -34.19 -10.74
C TYR A 62 -29.97 -33.77 -12.10
N ASP A 63 -29.40 -32.73 -12.72
CA ASP A 63 -29.84 -32.22 -14.03
C ASP A 63 -29.53 -33.19 -15.17
N TYR A 64 -28.41 -33.92 -15.12
CA TYR A 64 -28.04 -34.87 -16.18
C TYR A 64 -28.87 -36.16 -16.14
N VAL A 65 -29.36 -36.56 -14.96
CA VAL A 65 -30.17 -37.77 -14.78
C VAL A 65 -31.67 -37.49 -14.93
N TRP A 66 -32.13 -36.25 -14.76
CA TRP A 66 -33.55 -35.91 -14.69
C TRP A 66 -33.88 -34.61 -15.43
N VAL A 67 -33.75 -34.58 -16.76
CA VAL A 67 -34.07 -33.37 -17.54
C VAL A 67 -35.57 -33.08 -17.53
N ASP A 68 -35.92 -31.88 -17.06
CA ASP A 68 -37.03 -31.10 -17.60
C ASP A 68 -36.56 -29.63 -17.77
N HIS A 69 -36.96 -28.97 -18.86
CA HIS A 69 -36.41 -27.67 -19.32
C HIS A 69 -36.68 -26.49 -18.35
N VAL A 70 -37.39 -26.75 -17.25
CA VAL A 70 -37.65 -25.81 -16.14
C VAL A 70 -36.44 -25.63 -15.22
N SER A 71 -35.40 -26.45 -15.34
CA SER A 71 -34.20 -26.38 -14.49
C SER A 71 -33.29 -25.19 -14.81
N GLU A 72 -33.12 -24.84 -16.10
CA GLU A 72 -32.17 -23.79 -16.54
C GLU A 72 -32.44 -22.42 -15.90
N VAL A 73 -33.71 -22.00 -15.86
CA VAL A 73 -34.10 -20.69 -15.30
C VAL A 73 -33.90 -20.65 -13.79
N LYS A 74 -34.12 -21.78 -13.10
CA LYS A 74 -33.88 -21.89 -11.66
C LYS A 74 -32.40 -21.85 -11.36
N THR A 75 -31.55 -22.52 -12.16
CA THR A 75 -30.10 -22.50 -11.99
C THR A 75 -29.53 -21.09 -12.17
N LEU A 76 -30.02 -20.32 -13.14
CA LEU A 76 -29.65 -18.91 -13.30
C LEU A 76 -30.04 -18.05 -12.09
N LEU A 77 -31.23 -18.28 -11.51
CA LEU A 77 -31.68 -17.55 -10.32
C LEU A 77 -30.83 -17.90 -9.10
N HIS A 78 -30.47 -19.16 -8.90
CA HIS A 78 -29.57 -19.58 -7.81
C HIS A 78 -28.17 -18.99 -7.95
N LEU A 79 -27.62 -18.96 -9.17
CA LEU A 79 -26.34 -18.30 -9.44
C LEU A 79 -26.40 -16.79 -9.15
N LEU A 80 -27.47 -16.11 -9.58
CA LEU A 80 -27.67 -14.69 -9.28
C LEU A 80 -27.74 -14.44 -7.77
N LEU A 81 -28.46 -15.30 -7.03
CA LEU A 81 -28.62 -15.18 -5.58
C LEU A 81 -27.29 -15.43 -4.86
N LEU A 82 -26.50 -16.40 -5.32
CA LEU A 82 -25.16 -16.70 -4.79
C LEU A 82 -24.18 -15.54 -5.05
N ILE A 83 -24.18 -14.98 -6.25
CA ILE A 83 -23.37 -13.82 -6.62
C ILE A 83 -23.80 -12.62 -5.76
N GLY A 84 -25.10 -12.39 -5.62
CA GLY A 84 -25.66 -11.31 -4.80
C GLY A 84 -25.27 -11.45 -3.32
N LEU A 85 -25.34 -12.66 -2.76
CA LEU A 85 -24.93 -12.94 -1.39
C LEU A 85 -23.43 -12.71 -1.21
N SER A 86 -22.61 -13.16 -2.16
CA SER A 86 -21.15 -12.99 -2.13
C SER A 86 -20.77 -11.50 -2.21
N ALA A 87 -21.42 -10.75 -3.11
CA ALA A 87 -21.25 -9.30 -3.20
C ALA A 87 -21.67 -8.60 -1.90
N LEU A 88 -22.78 -9.02 -1.29
CA LEU A 88 -23.28 -8.46 -0.04
C LEU A 88 -22.30 -8.69 1.12
N ILE A 89 -21.72 -9.89 1.21
CA ILE A 89 -20.67 -10.21 2.20
C ILE A 89 -19.44 -9.32 1.99
N LEU A 90 -18.99 -9.13 0.74
CA LEU A 90 -17.85 -8.26 0.43
C LEU A 90 -18.14 -6.79 0.76
N ILE A 91 -19.34 -6.31 0.48
CA ILE A 91 -19.78 -4.95 0.82
C ILE A 91 -19.79 -4.78 2.34
N LEU A 92 -20.40 -5.70 3.09
CA LEU A 92 -20.40 -5.67 4.55
C LEU A 92 -18.99 -5.67 5.12
N TRP A 93 -18.11 -6.51 4.59
CA TRP A 93 -16.71 -6.59 5.01
C TRP A 93 -15.95 -5.30 4.71
N ALA A 94 -16.13 -4.72 3.52
CA ALA A 94 -15.53 -3.44 3.14
C ALA A 94 -16.05 -2.30 4.03
N SER A 95 -17.36 -2.26 4.30
CA SER A 95 -17.97 -1.28 5.21
C SER A 95 -17.47 -1.43 6.64
N TYR A 96 -17.28 -2.67 7.12
CA TYR A 96 -16.71 -2.94 8.44
C TYR A 96 -15.26 -2.46 8.54
N ASN A 97 -14.42 -2.80 7.56
CA ASN A 97 -13.02 -2.34 7.52
C ASN A 97 -12.94 -0.83 7.40
N TRP A 98 -13.81 -0.23 6.58
CA TRP A 98 -13.91 1.22 6.48
C TRP A 98 -14.26 1.80 7.86
N LEU A 99 -15.33 1.38 8.52
CA LEU A 99 -15.71 1.90 9.85
C LEU A 99 -14.61 1.72 10.89
N ARG A 100 -13.89 0.58 10.88
CA ARG A 100 -12.81 0.28 11.82
C ARG A 100 -11.56 1.14 11.61
N PHE A 101 -11.21 1.45 10.36
CA PHE A 101 -9.95 2.11 10.01
C PHE A 101 -10.13 3.53 9.47
N HIS A 102 -11.36 4.05 9.38
CA HIS A 102 -11.64 5.40 8.86
C HIS A 102 -10.97 6.52 9.66
N GLY A 103 -10.74 6.29 10.96
CA GLY A 103 -10.17 7.29 11.87
C GLY A 103 -8.66 7.19 12.07
N ASP A 104 -8.00 6.14 11.56
CA ASP A 104 -6.58 5.89 11.83
C ASP A 104 -5.74 6.34 10.63
N ASP A 105 -5.74 7.66 10.41
CA ASP A 105 -4.89 8.28 9.39
C ASP A 105 -3.43 8.21 9.86
N ARG A 106 -2.78 7.06 9.63
CA ARG A 106 -1.33 6.87 9.81
C ARG A 106 -0.50 7.83 8.95
N ARG A 107 -1.13 8.63 8.09
CA ARG A 107 -0.54 9.76 7.36
C ARG A 107 -0.84 11.10 8.05
N SER A 108 -0.97 11.12 9.38
CA SER A 108 -0.84 12.37 10.13
C SER A 108 0.44 13.05 9.67
N LYS A 109 0.30 14.19 8.97
CA LYS A 109 1.43 14.98 8.52
C LYS A 109 2.32 15.20 9.74
N ALA A 110 3.62 14.94 9.59
CA ALA A 110 4.57 15.23 10.64
C ALA A 110 4.27 16.64 11.18
N PRO A 111 4.18 16.81 12.51
CA PRO A 111 3.82 18.11 13.08
C PRO A 111 4.78 19.16 12.52
N ASN A 112 4.24 20.30 12.09
CA ASN A 112 5.05 21.37 11.51
C ASN A 112 6.15 21.74 12.51
N THR A 113 7.40 21.50 12.11
CA THR A 113 8.57 21.86 12.91
C THR A 113 8.61 23.37 13.06
N SER A 114 8.85 23.87 14.28
CA SER A 114 8.92 25.31 14.50
C SER A 114 10.16 25.90 13.82
N VAL A 115 10.05 27.13 13.33
CA VAL A 115 11.13 27.82 12.60
C VAL A 115 12.35 28.01 13.50
N GLU A 116 12.14 28.16 14.81
CA GLU A 116 13.20 28.30 15.82
C GLU A 116 14.00 27.01 15.99
N LEU A 117 13.31 25.85 16.00
CA LEU A 117 13.96 24.56 16.11
C LEU A 117 14.78 24.27 14.85
N LEU A 118 14.21 24.57 13.67
CA LEU A 118 14.92 24.47 12.40
C LEU A 118 16.15 25.40 12.36
N ALA A 119 16.00 26.67 12.77
CA ALA A 119 17.08 27.64 12.81
C ALA A 119 18.24 27.18 13.72
N SER A 120 17.90 26.64 14.90
CA SER A 120 18.90 26.11 15.83
C SER A 120 19.66 24.90 15.29
N GLN A 121 18.99 23.99 14.57
CA GLN A 121 19.62 22.81 13.97
C GLN A 121 20.59 23.16 12.85
N PHE A 122 20.26 24.18 12.06
CA PHE A 122 21.13 24.65 10.98
C PHE A 122 22.13 25.72 11.43
N MET A 123 22.16 26.09 12.72
CA MET A 123 23.00 27.16 13.29
C MET A 123 22.85 28.51 12.55
N VAL A 124 21.65 28.80 12.05
CA VAL A 124 21.34 30.05 11.33
C VAL A 124 20.38 30.88 12.17
N SER A 125 20.36 32.19 11.96
CA SER A 125 19.36 33.05 12.57
C SER A 125 17.95 32.73 12.01
N THR A 126 16.91 32.98 12.80
CA THR A 126 15.52 32.82 12.36
C THR A 126 15.16 33.76 11.20
N GLU A 127 15.78 34.94 11.14
CA GLU A 127 15.62 35.89 10.03
C GLU A 127 16.25 35.36 8.74
N SER A 128 17.49 34.88 8.80
CA SER A 128 18.18 34.25 7.66
C SER A 128 17.42 33.03 7.15
N LEU A 129 16.87 32.21 8.05
CA LEU A 129 16.08 31.04 7.68
C LEU A 129 14.76 31.43 6.98
N SER A 130 14.11 32.50 7.44
CA SER A 130 12.90 33.04 6.79
C SER A 130 13.20 33.57 5.39
N GLU A 131 14.36 34.18 5.21
CA GLU A 131 14.85 34.65 3.90
C GLU A 131 15.13 33.47 2.97
N LEU A 132 15.84 32.45 3.45
CA LEU A 132 16.11 31.20 2.74
C LEU A 132 14.81 30.51 2.30
N GLN A 133 13.82 30.35 3.18
CA GLN A 133 12.55 29.70 2.85
C GLN A 133 11.74 30.43 1.76
N LYS A 134 11.93 31.75 1.61
CA LYS A 134 11.23 32.57 0.60
C LYS A 134 11.95 32.59 -0.74
N SER A 135 13.24 32.25 -0.78
CA SER A 135 14.04 32.23 -2.00
C SER A 135 13.74 30.99 -2.84
N GLN A 136 13.57 31.17 -4.16
CA GLN A 136 13.33 30.05 -5.08
C GLN A 136 14.60 29.24 -5.36
N ARG A 137 15.78 29.85 -5.22
CA ARG A 137 17.06 29.20 -5.46
C ARG A 137 18.05 29.56 -4.35
N ILE A 138 18.57 28.51 -3.71
CA ILE A 138 19.50 28.62 -2.59
C ILE A 138 20.70 27.74 -2.91
N ILE A 139 21.90 28.26 -2.68
CA ILE A 139 23.14 27.48 -2.72
C ILE A 139 23.68 27.44 -1.29
N LEU A 140 23.81 26.24 -0.73
CA LEU A 140 24.30 26.00 0.63
C LEU A 140 25.72 25.43 0.54
N HIS A 141 26.64 26.01 1.30
CA HIS A 141 28.03 25.56 1.41
C HIS A 141 28.26 24.96 2.79
N TYR A 142 28.64 23.69 2.82
CA TYR A 142 28.89 22.93 4.03
C TYR A 142 30.38 22.68 4.22
N ASP A 143 30.82 22.56 5.47
CA ASP A 143 32.17 22.10 5.81
C ASP A 143 32.28 20.56 5.76
N GLU A 144 33.49 20.02 5.96
CA GLU A 144 33.72 18.56 5.99
C GLU A 144 33.01 17.85 7.16
N GLN A 145 32.52 18.59 8.14
CA GLN A 145 31.78 18.08 9.29
C GLN A 145 30.25 18.18 9.08
N GLY A 146 29.79 18.78 7.98
CA GLY A 146 28.39 18.93 7.61
C GLY A 146 27.70 20.18 8.19
N TYR A 147 28.44 21.14 8.75
CA TYR A 147 27.87 22.40 9.24
C TYR A 147 27.75 23.42 8.11
N LEU A 148 26.65 24.17 8.12
CA LEU A 148 26.41 25.24 7.14
C LEU A 148 27.34 26.42 7.42
N THR A 149 28.30 26.66 6.52
CA THR A 149 29.27 27.76 6.68
C THR A 149 28.84 29.02 5.93
N ARG A 150 28.20 28.85 4.76
CA ARG A 150 27.77 29.96 3.91
C ARG A 150 26.53 29.59 3.09
N TYR A 151 25.70 30.59 2.79
CA TYR A 151 24.60 30.46 1.83
C TYR A 151 24.63 31.60 0.82
N ASP A 152 24.27 31.33 -0.43
CA ASP A 152 24.05 32.33 -1.46
C ASP A 152 22.60 32.24 -1.99
N LEU A 153 21.93 33.38 -2.09
CA LEU A 153 20.58 33.52 -2.64
C LEU A 153 20.67 33.98 -4.11
N LYS A 154 19.94 33.33 -5.02
CA LYS A 154 19.91 33.68 -6.46
C LYS A 154 18.51 33.94 -6.97
#